data_AF-A0A3D8R6H8-F1
#
_entry.id   AF-A0A3D8R6H8-F1
#
_cell.length_a   1.000
_cell.length_b   1.000
_cell.length_c   1.000
_cell.angle_alpha   90.00
_cell.angle_beta   90.00
_cell.angle_gamma   90.00
#
_symmetry.space_group_name_H-M   'P 1'
#
loop_
_entity.id
_entity.type
_entity.pdbx_description
1 polymer ?
#
loop_
_entity_poly.entity_id
_entity_poly.type
_entity_poly.pdbx_seq_one_letter_code
_entity_poly.pdbx_strand_id
1 'polypeptide(L)'
;MPIIGRTQNFGFMPLPYSEQQPVQMKRAHQPLAFIASPPVLTMPSSRFPQTFVFERSSFSNLVLSSDPDRFKQNQDLFYIATHRASSGKPDLVIHAGPTSSSPELCSARLKYFSSTIDLLVRGQLVELRHTGFWSTAYSFTLPASQYGWPEVFEWKKGSRQEVAVLGAASHGMKLVRSSTGEVVAVYANIRFRLSKKGKMAFVGSGTAGQLGGDWELLALLSLMAILERGRRDSV
;
A
#
# COMPACT_ATOMS: atom_id res chain seq x y z
N MET A 1 -52.97 59.02 14.24
CA MET A 1 -52.95 60.31 13.52
C MET A 1 -52.37 60.09 12.13
N PRO A 2 -52.80 60.84 11.09
CA PRO A 2 -52.63 60.52 9.66
C PRO A 2 -51.30 61.09 9.09
N ILE A 3 -50.90 61.01 7.80
CA ILE A 3 -51.51 61.47 6.52
C ILE A 3 -50.71 60.76 5.39
N ILE A 4 -51.31 59.92 4.52
CA ILE A 4 -51.85 60.19 3.16
C ILE A 4 -50.82 60.76 2.14
N GLY A 5 -50.67 60.09 0.98
CA GLY A 5 -49.75 60.53 -0.09
C GLY A 5 -49.92 59.81 -1.45
N ARG A 6 -51.09 59.98 -2.10
CA ARG A 6 -51.35 59.67 -3.54
C ARG A 6 -51.00 60.92 -4.38
N THR A 7 -50.62 60.90 -5.67
CA THR A 7 -50.39 59.86 -6.72
C THR A 7 -49.34 60.45 -7.73
N GLN A 8 -48.91 59.87 -8.87
CA GLN A 8 -49.63 59.54 -10.12
C GLN A 8 -48.68 58.85 -11.14
N ASN A 9 -49.24 58.09 -12.09
CA ASN A 9 -48.57 57.61 -13.30
C ASN A 9 -48.45 58.72 -14.37
N PHE A 10 -47.36 58.70 -15.14
CA PHE A 10 -47.35 59.10 -16.55
C PHE A 10 -46.54 58.06 -17.34
N GLY A 11 -46.98 57.73 -18.56
CA GLY A 11 -46.34 56.71 -19.40
C GLY A 11 -46.24 57.14 -20.86
N PHE A 12 -45.55 56.30 -21.65
CA PHE A 12 -45.32 56.40 -23.12
C PHE A 12 -44.42 57.60 -23.54
N MET A 13 -43.35 57.42 -24.30
CA MET A 13 -43.28 56.75 -25.61
C MET A 13 -41.86 56.17 -25.93
N PRO A 14 -41.70 55.24 -26.89
CA PRO A 14 -40.41 54.68 -27.31
C PRO A 14 -39.89 55.22 -28.66
N LEU A 15 -38.77 54.64 -29.15
CA LEU A 15 -38.11 54.78 -30.47
C LEU A 15 -36.99 55.86 -30.56
N PRO A 16 -35.98 55.70 -31.46
CA PRO A 16 -35.88 54.73 -32.55
C PRO A 16 -34.71 53.72 -32.49
N TYR A 17 -34.88 52.67 -33.28
CA TYR A 17 -33.88 51.69 -33.67
C TYR A 17 -32.85 52.35 -34.61
N SER A 18 -31.55 52.13 -34.41
CA SER A 18 -30.51 52.47 -35.39
C SER A 18 -29.89 51.19 -35.95
N GLU A 19 -30.13 50.96 -37.23
CA GLU A 19 -29.82 49.74 -37.97
C GLU A 19 -28.36 49.71 -38.46
N GLN A 20 -27.59 48.68 -38.09
CA GLN A 20 -26.30 48.36 -38.71
C GLN A 20 -26.20 46.84 -38.95
N GLN A 21 -26.36 46.43 -40.21
CA GLN A 21 -25.93 45.14 -40.74
C GLN A 21 -24.65 45.33 -41.60
N PRO A 22 -24.01 44.27 -42.15
CA PRO A 22 -23.28 43.28 -41.36
C PRO A 22 -21.86 43.05 -41.93
N VAL A 23 -20.85 42.88 -41.07
CA VAL A 23 -19.55 42.35 -41.54
C VAL A 23 -19.60 40.83 -41.55
N GLN A 24 -19.78 40.23 -42.74
CA GLN A 24 -19.57 38.79 -42.90
C GLN A 24 -18.09 38.45 -42.64
N MET A 25 -17.81 37.68 -41.58
CA MET A 25 -16.64 36.81 -41.56
C MET A 25 -17.06 35.35 -41.48
N LYS A 26 -16.96 34.71 -42.63
CA LYS A 26 -17.22 33.29 -42.88
C LYS A 26 -16.19 32.44 -42.13
N ARG A 27 -16.56 31.90 -40.96
CA ARG A 27 -15.76 30.85 -40.30
C ARG A 27 -16.65 29.69 -39.86
N ALA A 28 -16.83 28.74 -40.78
CA ALA A 28 -17.36 27.44 -40.44
C ALA A 28 -16.33 26.73 -39.52
N HIS A 29 -16.73 26.49 -38.28
CA HIS A 29 -16.06 25.53 -37.40
C HIS A 29 -17.14 24.62 -36.82
N GLN A 30 -16.97 23.33 -37.04
CA GLN A 30 -17.82 22.30 -36.46
C GLN A 30 -17.74 22.40 -34.93
N PRO A 31 -18.84 22.16 -34.19
CA PRO A 31 -18.70 21.76 -32.80
C PRO A 31 -18.01 20.39 -32.79
N LEU A 32 -16.71 20.38 -32.44
CA LEU A 32 -16.03 19.15 -32.05
C LEU A 32 -16.74 18.63 -30.79
N ALA A 33 -17.60 17.64 -30.98
CA ALA A 33 -18.10 16.84 -29.89
C ALA A 33 -16.90 16.12 -29.25
N PHE A 34 -16.35 16.73 -28.20
CA PHE A 34 -15.45 16.05 -27.27
C PHE A 34 -16.27 14.95 -26.60
N ILE A 35 -16.31 13.77 -27.26
CA ILE A 35 -16.65 12.52 -26.61
C ILE A 35 -15.50 12.27 -25.64
N ALA A 36 -15.63 12.81 -24.44
CA ALA A 36 -14.79 12.43 -23.32
C ALA A 36 -15.05 10.95 -23.09
N SER A 37 -14.09 10.11 -23.52
CA SER A 37 -14.07 8.70 -23.12
C SER A 37 -14.25 8.64 -21.61
N PRO A 38 -15.16 7.81 -21.08
CA PRO A 38 -15.27 7.66 -19.64
C PRO A 38 -13.88 7.29 -19.10
N PRO A 39 -13.43 7.88 -17.98
CA PRO A 39 -12.14 7.50 -17.41
C PRO A 39 -12.20 6.00 -17.15
N VAL A 40 -11.37 5.25 -17.88
CA VAL A 40 -11.13 3.85 -17.55
C VAL A 40 -10.61 3.88 -16.13
N LEU A 41 -11.42 3.38 -15.18
CA LEU A 41 -10.99 3.21 -13.81
C LEU A 41 -9.91 2.14 -13.84
N THR A 42 -8.66 2.56 -13.98
CA THR A 42 -7.49 1.70 -13.88
C THR A 42 -7.44 1.21 -12.44
N MET A 43 -8.11 0.10 -12.19
CA MET A 43 -8.10 -0.58 -10.90
C MET A 43 -6.63 -0.72 -10.47
N PRO A 44 -6.25 -0.30 -9.25
CA PRO A 44 -4.87 -0.36 -8.81
C PRO A 44 -4.41 -1.82 -8.86
N SER A 45 -3.48 -2.12 -9.76
CA SER A 45 -2.91 -3.46 -9.87
C SER A 45 -1.99 -3.69 -8.67
N SER A 46 -2.32 -4.72 -7.88
CA SER A 46 -1.47 -5.20 -6.79
C SER A 46 -0.06 -5.49 -7.32
N ARG A 47 0.98 -4.96 -6.66
CA ARG A 47 2.38 -5.17 -7.07
C ARG A 47 2.82 -6.60 -6.80
N PHE A 48 2.28 -7.21 -5.75
CA PHE A 48 2.58 -8.58 -5.35
C PHE A 48 1.40 -9.50 -5.69
N PRO A 49 1.64 -10.80 -5.90
CA PRO A 49 0.54 -11.78 -5.97
C PRO A 49 -0.18 -11.84 -4.62
N GLN A 50 -1.46 -12.23 -4.63
CA GLN A 50 -2.25 -12.37 -3.40
C GLN A 50 -1.60 -13.33 -2.38
N THR A 51 -0.81 -14.31 -2.84
CA THR A 51 -0.12 -15.28 -1.98
C THR A 51 1.26 -15.59 -2.55
N PHE A 52 2.28 -15.55 -1.69
CA PHE A 52 3.68 -15.79 -2.03
C PHE A 52 4.42 -16.54 -0.93
N VAL A 53 5.55 -17.15 -1.32
CA VAL A 53 6.41 -17.96 -0.46
C VAL A 53 7.76 -17.27 -0.34
N PHE A 54 8.33 -17.31 0.88
CA PHE A 54 9.69 -16.87 1.14
C PHE A 54 10.64 -18.06 0.95
N GLU A 55 11.46 -18.03 -0.08
CA GLU A 55 12.40 -19.12 -0.40
C GLU A 55 13.86 -18.69 -0.19
N ARG A 56 14.69 -19.62 0.27
CA ARG A 56 16.08 -19.35 0.62
C ARG A 56 16.98 -19.34 -0.62
N SER A 57 17.41 -18.14 -1.03
CA SER A 57 18.40 -17.95 -2.10
C SER A 57 19.84 -18.17 -1.63
N SER A 58 20.18 -17.71 -0.41
CA SER A 58 21.52 -17.89 0.18
C SER A 58 21.43 -18.17 1.69
N PHE A 59 22.55 -18.23 2.41
CA PHE A 59 22.51 -18.40 3.87
C PHE A 59 21.68 -17.35 4.61
N SER A 60 21.65 -16.11 4.12
CA SER A 60 20.95 -14.96 4.73
C SER A 60 19.85 -14.35 3.86
N ASN A 61 19.88 -14.58 2.54
CA ASN A 61 19.04 -13.85 1.59
C ASN A 61 17.89 -14.72 1.08
N LEU A 62 16.77 -14.07 0.79
CA LEU A 62 15.54 -14.71 0.38
C LEU A 62 15.07 -14.19 -0.98
N VAL A 63 14.21 -14.96 -1.61
CA VAL A 63 13.46 -14.59 -2.82
C VAL A 63 11.98 -14.80 -2.54
N LEU A 64 11.15 -13.94 -3.12
CA LEU A 64 9.70 -14.11 -3.17
C LEU A 64 9.31 -14.82 -4.46
N SER A 65 8.77 -16.02 -4.34
CA SER A 65 8.15 -16.75 -5.45
C SER A 65 6.63 -16.81 -5.28
N SER A 66 5.91 -16.83 -6.39
CA SER A 66 4.48 -17.15 -6.41
C SER A 66 4.24 -18.57 -5.88
N ASP A 67 3.16 -18.77 -5.13
CA ASP A 67 2.87 -20.05 -4.46
C ASP A 67 2.77 -21.24 -5.45
N PRO A 68 3.75 -22.16 -5.48
CA PRO A 68 3.87 -23.13 -6.58
C PRO A 68 2.82 -24.25 -6.51
N ASP A 69 2.09 -24.36 -5.40
CA ASP A 69 0.96 -25.28 -5.25
C ASP A 69 -0.25 -24.83 -6.12
N ARG A 70 -0.22 -23.62 -6.71
CA ARG A 70 -1.10 -23.20 -7.82
C ARG A 70 -0.31 -23.12 -9.12
N PHE A 71 -0.44 -24.16 -9.96
CA PHE A 71 -0.06 -24.20 -11.39
C PHE A 71 1.16 -23.38 -11.81
N LYS A 72 2.35 -23.91 -11.54
CA LYS A 72 3.56 -23.82 -12.38
C LYS A 72 3.80 -22.48 -13.12
N GLN A 73 4.18 -21.43 -12.38
CA GLN A 73 5.18 -20.51 -12.91
C GLN A 73 6.17 -20.10 -11.82
N ASN A 74 7.42 -20.51 -12.01
CA ASN A 74 8.55 -20.23 -11.13
C ASN A 74 9.08 -18.83 -11.45
N GLN A 75 8.25 -17.81 -11.20
CA GLN A 75 8.66 -16.43 -11.28
C GLN A 75 9.19 -16.01 -9.91
N ASP A 76 10.51 -15.90 -9.81
CA ASP A 76 11.18 -15.22 -8.72
C ASP A 76 10.90 -13.72 -8.91
N LEU A 77 10.00 -13.15 -8.10
CA LEU A 77 9.47 -11.80 -8.32
C LEU A 77 10.34 -10.72 -7.69
N PHE A 78 10.84 -10.96 -6.48
CA PHE A 78 11.56 -9.98 -5.67
C PHE A 78 12.69 -10.63 -4.88
N TYR A 79 13.84 -9.98 -4.83
CA TYR A 79 14.97 -10.36 -3.99
C TYR A 79 14.94 -9.63 -2.66
N ILE A 80 15.24 -10.32 -1.57
CA ILE A 80 15.36 -9.76 -0.23
C ILE A 80 16.79 -10.00 0.25
N ALA A 81 17.59 -8.93 0.26
CA ALA A 81 18.94 -8.93 0.81
C ALA A 81 18.88 -8.71 2.32
N THR A 82 19.62 -9.52 3.07
CA THR A 82 19.80 -9.34 4.53
C THR A 82 21.27 -9.01 4.79
N HIS A 83 21.52 -7.91 5.49
CA HIS A 83 22.86 -7.45 5.81
C HIS A 83 23.08 -7.36 7.32
N ARG A 84 24.33 -7.57 7.76
CA ARG A 84 24.74 -7.27 9.14
C ARG A 84 24.91 -5.75 9.27
N ALA A 85 24.52 -5.15 10.40
CA ALA A 85 24.58 -3.70 10.55
C ALA A 85 26.01 -3.11 10.44
N SER A 86 27.06 -3.91 10.70
CA SER A 86 28.46 -3.53 10.47
C SER A 86 28.84 -3.33 9.00
N SER A 87 27.95 -3.64 8.05
CA SER A 87 28.19 -3.47 6.61
C SER A 87 27.94 -2.05 6.08
N GLY A 88 27.43 -1.13 6.91
CA GLY A 88 27.00 0.22 6.51
C GLY A 88 25.68 0.29 5.71
N LYS A 89 25.30 -0.81 5.04
CA LYS A 89 24.04 -0.97 4.32
C LYS A 89 22.84 -1.01 5.28
N PRO A 90 21.60 -0.80 4.80
CA PRO A 90 20.39 -1.17 5.54
C PRO A 90 20.40 -2.65 5.88
N ASP A 91 19.78 -3.04 6.99
CA ASP A 91 19.75 -4.43 7.47
C ASP A 91 18.92 -5.35 6.59
N LEU A 92 17.89 -4.81 5.95
CA LEU A 92 17.08 -5.48 4.93
C LEU A 92 16.88 -4.55 3.74
N VAL A 93 16.94 -5.09 2.53
CA VAL A 93 16.62 -4.39 1.27
C VAL A 93 15.75 -5.29 0.41
N ILE A 94 14.65 -4.76 -0.14
CA ILE A 94 13.78 -5.45 -1.08
C ILE A 94 13.99 -4.85 -2.46
N HIS A 95 14.33 -5.69 -3.43
CA HIS A 95 14.62 -5.28 -4.81
C HIS A 95 13.46 -5.64 -5.75
N ALA A 96 13.29 -4.87 -6.83
CA ALA A 96 12.21 -4.96 -7.82
C ALA A 96 12.27 -6.17 -8.77
N GLY A 97 13.18 -7.13 -8.52
CA GLY A 97 13.42 -8.29 -9.35
C GLY A 97 14.21 -9.36 -8.58
N PRO A 98 14.50 -10.52 -9.19
CA PRO A 98 15.02 -11.72 -8.52
C PRO A 98 16.48 -11.64 -8.06
N THR A 99 17.17 -10.51 -8.27
CA THR A 99 18.59 -10.34 -7.98
C THR A 99 18.86 -9.09 -7.14
N SER A 100 19.98 -9.10 -6.40
CA SER A 100 20.51 -7.93 -5.69
C SER A 100 20.97 -6.78 -6.60
N SER A 101 21.08 -7.02 -7.91
CA SER A 101 21.37 -5.99 -8.93
C SER A 101 20.10 -5.27 -9.42
N SER A 102 18.91 -5.76 -9.06
CA SER A 102 17.65 -5.10 -9.41
C SER A 102 17.44 -3.83 -8.55
N PRO A 103 16.69 -2.81 -9.03
CA PRO A 103 16.48 -1.57 -8.29
C PRO A 103 15.88 -1.79 -6.89
N GLU A 104 16.35 -1.03 -5.89
CA GLU A 104 15.79 -1.08 -4.53
C GLU A 104 14.38 -0.46 -4.50
N LEU A 105 13.42 -1.14 -3.88
CA LEU A 105 12.05 -0.65 -3.67
C LEU A 105 11.88 -0.03 -2.27
N CYS A 106 12.42 -0.70 -1.28
CA CYS A 106 12.37 -0.29 0.13
C CYS A 106 13.46 -0.99 0.95
N SER A 107 13.77 -0.42 2.11
CA SER A 107 14.77 -0.98 3.03
C SER A 107 14.41 -0.75 4.50
N ALA A 108 14.96 -1.55 5.41
CA ALA A 108 14.78 -1.39 6.84
C ALA A 108 16.12 -1.33 7.59
N ARG A 109 16.16 -0.57 8.70
CA ARG A 109 17.29 -0.50 9.64
C ARG A 109 16.85 -0.92 11.04
N LEU A 110 17.47 -1.99 11.54
CA LEU A 110 17.18 -2.59 12.84
C LEU A 110 18.08 -1.94 13.90
N LYS A 111 17.52 -1.01 14.67
CA LYS A 111 18.21 -0.37 15.80
C LYS A 111 18.42 -1.39 16.93
N TYR A 112 19.66 -1.56 17.39
CA TYR A 112 20.04 -2.56 18.41
C TYR A 112 19.42 -2.33 19.80
N PHE A 113 19.27 -1.07 20.20
CA PHE A 113 18.78 -0.69 21.54
C PHE A 113 17.44 0.05 21.50
N SER A 114 16.64 -0.15 20.45
CA SER A 114 15.33 0.49 20.30
C SER A 114 14.21 -0.52 20.10
N SER A 115 13.06 -0.25 20.73
CA SER A 115 11.78 -0.89 20.41
C SER A 115 11.25 -0.52 19.01
N THR A 116 11.93 0.38 18.29
CA THR A 116 11.60 0.80 16.92
C THR A 116 12.55 0.21 15.87
N ILE A 117 12.00 0.04 14.67
CA ILE A 117 12.72 -0.27 13.43
C ILE A 117 12.34 0.80 12.40
N ASP A 118 13.33 1.30 11.68
CA ASP A 118 13.12 2.31 10.63
C ASP A 118 12.82 1.61 9.31
N LEU A 119 11.68 1.90 8.70
CA LEU A 119 11.28 1.42 7.38
C LEU A 119 11.35 2.59 6.38
N LEU A 120 12.06 2.42 5.28
CA LEU A 120 12.17 3.41 4.21
C LEU A 120 11.47 2.87 2.96
N VAL A 121 10.32 3.46 2.61
CA VAL A 121 9.53 3.11 1.42
C VAL A 121 9.42 4.34 0.53
N ARG A 122 9.91 4.26 -0.71
CA ARG A 122 9.91 5.39 -1.68
C ARG A 122 10.47 6.72 -1.14
N GLY A 123 11.47 6.66 -0.27
CA GLY A 123 12.07 7.85 0.37
C GLY A 123 11.30 8.37 1.60
N GLN A 124 10.13 7.82 1.92
CA GLN A 124 9.40 8.14 3.13
C GLN A 124 9.81 7.21 4.28
N LEU A 125 10.20 7.81 5.41
CA LEU A 125 10.52 7.10 6.64
C LEU A 125 9.23 6.81 7.43
N VAL A 126 9.02 5.54 7.76
CA VAL A 126 7.94 5.04 8.59
C VAL A 126 8.54 4.23 9.73
N GLU A 127 8.16 4.51 10.97
CA GLU A 127 8.61 3.71 12.11
C GLU A 127 7.69 2.52 12.35
N LEU A 128 8.30 1.34 12.47
CA LEU A 128 7.67 0.14 13.00
C LEU A 128 8.00 0.03 14.48
N ARG A 129 6.98 0.08 15.34
CA ARG A 129 7.12 0.17 16.80
C ARG A 129 6.61 -1.10 17.47
N HIS A 130 7.37 -1.65 18.40
CA HIS A 130 6.91 -2.77 19.23
C HIS A 130 5.79 -2.31 20.19
N THR A 131 4.62 -2.96 20.13
CA THR A 131 3.44 -2.60 20.93
C THR A 131 3.28 -3.52 22.14
N GLY A 132 3.91 -3.14 23.25
CA GLY A 132 3.72 -3.70 24.59
C GLY A 132 4.96 -4.32 25.22
N PHE A 133 4.93 -4.52 26.54
CA PHE A 133 6.05 -5.09 27.32
C PHE A 133 6.14 -6.62 27.28
N TRP A 134 5.04 -7.31 26.94
CA TRP A 134 4.93 -8.79 26.92
C TRP A 134 4.26 -9.34 25.66
N SER A 135 3.98 -8.44 24.71
CA SER A 135 3.24 -8.71 23.48
C SER A 135 4.25 -8.87 22.34
N THR A 136 4.01 -9.77 21.39
CA THR A 136 4.83 -9.87 20.16
C THR A 136 4.27 -9.00 19.03
N ALA A 137 3.53 -7.94 19.37
CA ALA A 137 2.87 -7.09 18.41
C ALA A 137 3.76 -5.92 17.99
N TYR A 138 3.56 -5.49 16.74
CA TYR A 138 4.29 -4.38 16.14
C TYR A 138 3.31 -3.55 15.32
N SER A 139 3.36 -2.22 15.44
CA SER A 139 2.53 -1.32 14.64
C SER A 139 3.35 -0.39 13.75
N PHE A 140 2.81 -0.09 12.57
CA PHE A 140 3.28 1.01 11.73
C PHE A 140 2.08 1.87 11.32
N THR A 141 2.34 3.14 11.02
CA THR A 141 1.34 4.06 10.48
C THR A 141 1.60 4.24 8.99
N LEU A 142 0.65 3.86 8.14
CA LEU A 142 0.61 4.28 6.75
C LEU A 142 0.30 5.78 6.73
N PRO A 143 1.20 6.62 6.18
CA PRO A 143 0.94 8.04 5.96
C PRO A 143 -0.30 8.22 5.07
N ALA A 144 -1.00 9.34 5.24
CA ALA A 144 -2.35 9.58 4.73
C ALA A 144 -2.66 8.88 3.38
N SER A 145 -3.58 7.91 3.42
CA SER A 145 -4.02 7.17 2.24
C SER A 145 -4.90 8.05 1.32
N GLN A 146 -5.47 7.46 0.28
CA GLN A 146 -6.44 8.13 -0.62
C GLN A 146 -7.65 8.78 0.09
N TYR A 147 -7.89 8.46 1.37
CA TYR A 147 -8.94 9.05 2.20
C TYR A 147 -8.45 10.19 3.13
N GLY A 148 -7.20 10.63 3.00
CA GLY A 148 -6.64 11.80 3.69
C GLY A 148 -6.22 11.61 5.14
N TRP A 149 -6.56 10.49 5.77
CA TRP A 149 -6.22 10.20 7.17
C TRP A 149 -5.06 9.19 7.29
N PRO A 150 -4.10 9.40 8.22
CA PRO A 150 -3.11 8.38 8.56
C PRO A 150 -3.78 7.13 9.12
N GLU A 151 -3.25 5.96 8.78
CA GLU A 151 -3.88 4.69 9.13
C GLU A 151 -2.91 3.74 9.82
N VAL A 152 -3.30 3.23 11.00
CA VAL A 152 -2.44 2.34 11.80
C VAL A 152 -2.74 0.88 11.46
N PHE A 153 -1.67 0.13 11.24
CA PHE A 153 -1.70 -1.32 11.04
C PHE A 153 -0.87 -2.01 12.12
N GLU A 154 -1.37 -3.11 12.65
CA GLU A 154 -0.75 -3.83 13.75
C GLU A 154 -0.58 -5.32 13.44
N TRP A 155 0.68 -5.77 13.35
CA TRP A 155 1.04 -7.17 13.34
C TRP A 155 0.77 -7.78 14.71
N LYS A 156 -0.08 -8.82 14.77
CA LYS A 156 -0.43 -9.58 15.96
C LYS A 156 -0.11 -11.06 15.76
N LYS A 157 -0.03 -11.81 16.86
CA LYS A 157 0.00 -13.28 16.82
C LYS A 157 -1.28 -13.79 16.13
N GLY A 158 -1.13 -14.61 15.10
CA GLY A 158 -2.25 -15.24 14.40
C GLY A 158 -2.82 -16.42 15.19
N SER A 159 -4.15 -16.58 15.19
CA SER A 159 -4.77 -17.86 15.59
C SER A 159 -4.51 -18.93 14.53
N ARG A 160 -4.70 -20.21 14.90
CA ARG A 160 -4.54 -21.32 13.95
C ARG A 160 -5.50 -21.21 12.76
N GLN A 161 -6.72 -20.75 13.00
CA GLN A 161 -7.76 -20.56 11.99
C GLN A 161 -7.36 -19.52 10.94
N GLU A 162 -6.81 -18.39 11.38
CA GLU A 162 -6.40 -17.29 10.49
C GLU A 162 -5.19 -17.67 9.62
N VAL A 163 -4.29 -18.51 10.12
CA VAL A 163 -3.15 -19.03 9.34
C VAL A 163 -3.46 -20.31 8.56
N ALA A 164 -4.59 -20.99 8.85
CA ALA A 164 -5.02 -22.21 8.16
C ALA A 164 -5.31 -21.96 6.67
N VAL A 165 -5.67 -20.73 6.28
CA VAL A 165 -5.81 -20.32 4.86
C VAL A 165 -4.52 -20.52 4.06
N LEU A 166 -3.36 -20.56 4.72
CA LEU A 166 -2.06 -20.84 4.10
C LEU A 166 -1.69 -22.33 4.07
N GLY A 167 -2.53 -23.20 4.65
CA GLY A 167 -2.52 -24.66 4.48
C GLY A 167 -1.43 -25.46 5.20
N ALA A 168 -0.54 -24.84 6.00
CA ALA A 168 0.71 -25.49 6.40
C ALA A 168 1.28 -25.19 7.80
N ALA A 169 0.58 -24.49 8.71
CA ALA A 169 1.22 -23.96 9.92
C ALA A 169 0.35 -23.94 11.18
N SER A 170 1.00 -24.21 12.32
CA SER A 170 0.41 -24.09 13.67
C SER A 170 0.64 -22.73 14.34
N HIS A 171 1.51 -21.88 13.77
CA HIS A 171 1.90 -20.58 14.29
C HIS A 171 2.19 -19.59 13.15
N GLY A 172 1.85 -18.32 13.37
CA GLY A 172 2.10 -17.25 12.44
C GLY A 172 1.66 -15.89 12.98
N MET A 173 1.55 -14.92 12.09
CA MET A 173 1.18 -13.54 12.40
C MET A 173 0.05 -13.08 11.48
N LYS A 174 -0.69 -12.07 11.91
CA LYS A 174 -1.73 -11.40 11.12
C LYS A 174 -1.54 -9.89 11.20
N LEU A 175 -1.73 -9.19 10.09
CA LEU A 175 -1.74 -7.74 10.05
C LEU A 175 -3.18 -7.26 10.15
N VAL A 176 -3.46 -6.43 11.15
CA VAL A 176 -4.80 -5.91 11.45
C VAL A 176 -4.86 -4.42 11.20
N ARG A 177 -5.88 -3.95 10.50
CA ARG A 177 -6.23 -2.53 10.37
C ARG A 177 -6.80 -2.04 11.71
N SER A 178 -6.09 -1.17 12.42
CA SER A 178 -6.42 -0.82 13.81
C SER A 178 -7.77 -0.08 13.95
N SER A 179 -8.23 0.63 12.91
CA SER A 179 -9.50 1.37 12.91
C SER A 179 -10.74 0.49 12.75
N THR A 180 -10.61 -0.70 12.15
CA THR A 180 -11.75 -1.59 11.82
C THR A 180 -11.67 -2.97 12.45
N GLY A 181 -10.48 -3.40 12.91
CA GLY A 181 -10.21 -4.78 13.32
C GLY A 181 -10.08 -5.76 12.15
N GLU A 182 -10.12 -5.28 10.90
CA GLU A 182 -10.01 -6.11 9.70
C GLU A 182 -8.62 -6.76 9.60
N VAL A 183 -8.56 -8.06 9.33
CA VAL A 183 -7.31 -8.74 8.96
C VAL A 183 -7.03 -8.51 7.48
N VAL A 184 -5.90 -7.85 7.19
CA VAL A 184 -5.51 -7.41 5.83
C VAL A 184 -4.32 -8.19 5.26
N ALA A 185 -3.53 -8.85 6.11
CA ALA A 185 -2.53 -9.82 5.70
C ALA A 185 -2.36 -10.93 6.73
N VAL A 186 -1.88 -12.09 6.29
CA VAL A 186 -1.51 -13.23 7.15
C VAL A 186 -0.16 -13.78 6.73
N TYR A 187 0.64 -14.16 7.72
CA TYR A 187 1.92 -14.84 7.55
C TYR A 187 1.94 -16.11 8.36
N ALA A 188 2.55 -17.17 7.82
CA ALA A 188 2.81 -18.38 8.58
C ALA A 188 4.19 -18.98 8.29
N ASN A 189 4.82 -19.50 9.34
CA ASN A 189 6.13 -20.12 9.27
C ASN A 189 5.97 -21.58 8.78
N ILE A 190 6.66 -21.94 7.70
CA ILE A 190 6.69 -23.32 7.19
C ILE A 190 7.79 -24.07 7.91
N ARG A 191 7.42 -24.84 8.93
CA ARG A 191 8.35 -25.78 9.57
C ARG A 191 8.63 -26.97 8.65
N PHE A 192 9.79 -27.59 8.80
CA PHE A 192 10.22 -28.83 8.12
C PHE A 192 10.52 -28.76 6.61
N ARG A 193 10.58 -27.58 5.98
CA ARG A 193 11.15 -27.46 4.61
C ARG A 193 12.47 -26.70 4.65
N LEU A 194 13.52 -27.26 4.03
CA LEU A 194 14.88 -26.70 4.07
C LEU A 194 15.00 -25.37 3.30
N SER A 195 14.31 -25.26 2.17
CA SER A 195 14.32 -24.08 1.28
C SER A 195 13.24 -23.04 1.61
N LYS A 196 12.02 -23.46 1.94
CA LYS A 196 10.89 -22.55 2.24
C LYS A 196 10.92 -22.09 3.69
N LYS A 197 10.91 -20.76 3.92
CA LYS A 197 10.97 -20.14 5.26
C LYS A 197 9.60 -19.73 5.80
N GLY A 198 8.64 -19.47 4.92
CA GLY A 198 7.29 -19.10 5.30
C GLY A 198 6.42 -18.81 4.08
N LYS A 199 5.17 -18.49 4.33
CA LYS A 199 4.17 -18.10 3.33
C LYS A 199 3.41 -16.89 3.85
N MET A 200 3.08 -15.97 2.96
CA MET A 200 2.26 -14.80 3.27
C MET A 200 1.16 -14.67 2.23
N ALA A 201 0.01 -14.19 2.67
CA ALA A 201 -1.06 -13.76 1.78
C ALA A 201 -1.65 -12.43 2.23
N PHE A 202 -2.08 -11.64 1.26
CA PHE A 202 -3.01 -10.54 1.50
C PHE A 202 -4.44 -11.09 1.55
N VAL A 203 -5.24 -10.52 2.46
CA VAL A 203 -6.63 -10.92 2.76
C VAL A 203 -7.46 -9.65 2.98
N GLY A 204 -8.79 -9.74 2.96
CA GLY A 204 -9.67 -8.56 3.05
C GLY A 204 -9.33 -7.49 2.01
N SER A 205 -9.31 -6.23 2.44
CA SER A 205 -8.93 -5.06 1.63
C SER A 205 -7.49 -5.09 1.10
N GLY A 206 -6.62 -5.96 1.63
CA GLY A 206 -5.29 -6.19 1.08
C GLY A 206 -5.28 -6.96 -0.25
N THR A 207 -6.34 -7.70 -0.60
CA THR A 207 -6.32 -8.69 -1.70
C THR A 207 -6.16 -8.14 -3.12
N ALA A 208 -6.49 -6.87 -3.34
CA ALA A 208 -6.59 -6.27 -4.67
C ALA A 208 -5.99 -4.85 -4.72
N GLY A 209 -4.92 -4.59 -3.96
CA GLY A 209 -4.23 -3.30 -3.95
C GLY A 209 -5.05 -2.10 -3.47
N GLN A 210 -6.19 -2.33 -2.80
CA GLN A 210 -7.11 -1.25 -2.35
C GLN A 210 -6.49 -0.31 -1.31
N LEU A 211 -5.51 -0.82 -0.56
CA LEU A 211 -4.71 -0.07 0.42
C LEU A 211 -3.47 0.60 -0.21
N GLY A 212 -3.21 0.36 -1.49
CA GLY A 212 -2.13 0.96 -2.28
C GLY A 212 -0.79 0.22 -2.21
N GLY A 213 0.04 0.38 -3.25
CA GLY A 213 1.33 -0.31 -3.36
C GLY A 213 2.36 0.05 -2.28
N ASP A 214 2.24 1.20 -1.62
CA ASP A 214 3.11 1.59 -0.51
C ASP A 214 2.72 0.87 0.79
N TRP A 215 1.43 0.59 0.98
CA TRP A 215 0.96 -0.31 2.03
C TRP A 215 1.47 -1.74 1.80
N GLU A 216 1.43 -2.24 0.57
CA GLU A 216 1.93 -3.60 0.25
C GLU A 216 3.43 -3.72 0.58
N LEU A 217 4.22 -2.70 0.22
CA LEU A 217 5.65 -2.62 0.55
C LEU A 217 5.89 -2.51 2.07
N LEU A 218 5.11 -1.70 2.79
CA LEU A 218 5.20 -1.59 4.26
C LEU A 218 4.80 -2.90 4.96
N ALA A 219 3.73 -3.55 4.52
CA ALA A 219 3.27 -4.82 5.09
C ALA A 219 4.33 -5.92 4.93
N LEU A 220 4.90 -6.06 3.72
CA LEU A 220 5.98 -7.00 3.45
C LEU A 220 7.26 -6.68 4.23
N LEU A 221 7.74 -5.43 4.15
CA LEU A 221 9.00 -5.01 4.77
C LEU A 221 8.92 -5.08 6.30
N SER A 222 7.80 -4.67 6.90
CA SER A 222 7.60 -4.74 8.35
C SER A 222 7.62 -6.17 8.86
N LEU A 223 6.95 -7.11 8.18
CA LEU A 223 7.03 -8.53 8.51
C LEU A 223 8.48 -9.03 8.46
N MET A 224 9.20 -8.74 7.37
CA MET A 224 10.58 -9.18 7.22
C MET A 224 11.49 -8.61 8.31
N ALA A 225 11.28 -7.36 8.71
CA ALA A 225 12.02 -6.73 9.79
C ALA A 225 11.75 -7.36 11.16
N ILE A 226 10.51 -7.75 11.45
CA ILE A 226 10.13 -8.48 12.68
C ILE A 226 10.81 -9.85 12.71
N LEU A 227 10.78 -10.58 11.59
CA LEU A 227 11.40 -11.91 11.48
C LEU A 227 12.92 -11.85 11.61
N GLU A 228 13.57 -10.88 10.98
CA GLU A 228 15.03 -10.70 11.08
C GLU A 228 15.47 -10.21 12.47
N ARG A 229 14.67 -9.36 13.14
CA ARG A 229 14.92 -9.00 14.55
C ARG A 229 14.85 -10.22 15.45
N GLY A 230 13.74 -10.97 15.39
CA GLY A 230 13.59 -12.19 16.19
C GLY A 230 14.65 -13.26 15.90
N ARG A 231 15.21 -13.30 14.69
CA ARG A 231 16.35 -14.17 14.33
C ARG A 231 17.68 -13.68 14.92
N ARG A 232 17.87 -12.37 15.11
CA ARG A 232 19.08 -11.80 15.74
C ARG A 232 19.04 -11.96 17.25
N ASP A 233 17.88 -11.79 17.86
CA ASP A 233 17.68 -11.90 19.30
C ASP A 233 17.77 -13.37 19.81
N SER A 234 17.82 -14.35 18.89
CA SER A 234 17.90 -15.79 19.17
C SER A 234 19.28 -16.42 18.90
N VAL A 235 20.34 -15.61 18.69
CA VAL A 235 21.72 -16.05 18.39
C VAL A 235 22.68 -15.53 19.45
#